data_AF-A0A1E4IRF2-F1
#
_entry.id   AF-A0A1E4IRF2-F1
#
_cell.length_a   1.000
_cell.length_b   1.000
_cell.length_c   1.000
_cell.angle_alpha   90.00
_cell.angle_beta   90.00
_cell.angle_gamma   90.00
#
_symmetry.space_group_name_H-M   'P 1'
#
loop_
_entity.id
_entity.type
_entity.pdbx_description
1 polymer ?
#
loop_
_entity_poly.entity_id
_entity_poly.type
_entity_poly.pdbx_seq_one_letter_code
_entity_poly.pdbx_strand_id
1 'polypeptide(L)'
;MDIIQHSIAVGKYLVSPLIRHQDDGNFAASVSIRSGHGSGMHDRVMRFTPRFASHAAAVRYAVDQGLCWVRERAPLALPCAA
;
A
#
# COMPACT_ATOMS: atom_id res chain seq x y z
N MET A 1 16.55 -1.02 -8.95
CA MET A 1 15.28 -1.76 -9.05
C MET A 1 14.71 -1.89 -7.65
N ASP A 2 13.65 -1.14 -7.33
CA ASP A 2 13.00 -1.19 -6.02
C ASP A 2 12.10 -2.42 -5.94
N ILE A 3 12.41 -3.29 -4.98
CA ILE A 3 11.82 -4.62 -4.82
C ILE A 3 10.45 -4.47 -4.16
N ILE A 4 9.39 -4.98 -4.80
CA ILE A 4 8.09 -5.18 -4.14
C ILE A 4 8.32 -6.21 -3.03
N GLN A 5 8.26 -5.79 -1.78
CA GLN A 5 8.76 -6.62 -0.68
C GLN A 5 7.82 -7.75 -0.24
N HIS A 6 6.52 -7.64 -0.51
CA HIS A 6 5.50 -8.69 -0.46
C HIS A 6 4.16 -7.99 -0.64
N SER A 7 3.35 -8.40 -1.61
CA SER A 7 2.03 -7.82 -1.79
C SER A 7 1.01 -8.51 -0.88
N ILE A 8 0.03 -7.74 -0.40
CA ILE A 8 -1.01 -8.19 0.52
C ILE A 8 -2.35 -8.05 -0.20
N ALA A 9 -3.05 -9.17 -0.37
CA ALA A 9 -4.40 -9.17 -0.94
C ALA A 9 -5.45 -8.90 0.14
N VAL A 10 -6.36 -7.95 -0.11
CA VAL A 10 -7.47 -7.59 0.78
C VAL A 10 -8.74 -7.45 -0.05
N GLY A 11 -9.57 -8.50 -0.08
CA GLY A 11 -10.75 -8.55 -0.95
C GLY A 11 -10.36 -8.34 -2.42
N LYS A 12 -10.92 -7.31 -3.06
CA LYS A 12 -10.61 -6.93 -4.46
C LYS A 12 -9.32 -6.12 -4.62
N TYR A 13 -8.63 -5.80 -3.53
CA TYR A 13 -7.45 -4.94 -3.54
C TYR A 13 -6.17 -5.77 -3.41
N LEU A 14 -5.12 -5.39 -4.13
CA LEU A 14 -3.76 -5.87 -3.94
C LEU A 14 -2.88 -4.70 -3.53
N VAL A 15 -2.40 -4.72 -2.29
CA VAL A 15 -1.56 -3.69 -1.68
C VAL A 15 -0.10 -4.10 -1.82
N SER A 16 0.70 -3.32 -2.52
CA SER A 16 2.10 -3.62 -2.83
C SER A 16 3.01 -2.50 -2.32
N PRO A 17 3.75 -2.71 -1.23
CA PRO A 17 4.75 -1.76 -0.74
C PRO A 17 5.87 -1.57 -1.75
N LEU A 18 6.28 -0.33 -1.93
CA LEU A 18 7.32 0.12 -2.85
C LEU A 18 8.29 1.00 -2.08
N ILE A 19 9.45 0.45 -1.71
CA ILE A 19 10.43 1.16 -0.90
C ILE A 19 11.59 1.58 -1.78
N ARG A 20 11.88 2.87 -1.77
CA ARG A 20 13.00 3.44 -2.53
C ARG A 20 14.12 3.87 -1.61
N HIS A 21 15.35 3.48 -1.94
CA HIS A 21 16.53 4.06 -1.34
C HIS A 21 16.74 5.48 -1.90
N GLN A 22 17.10 6.41 -1.02
CA GLN A 22 17.30 7.81 -1.37
C GLN A 22 18.80 8.17 -1.24
N ASP A 23 19.22 9.24 -1.90
CA ASP A 23 20.63 9.64 -1.97
C ASP A 23 21.23 10.01 -0.60
N ASP A 24 20.38 10.39 0.36
CA ASP A 24 20.74 10.73 1.74
C ASP A 24 20.84 9.50 2.67
N GLY A 25 20.80 8.28 2.12
CA GLY A 25 20.87 7.03 2.89
C GLY A 25 19.57 6.65 3.60
N ASN A 26 18.52 7.47 3.44
CA ASN A 26 17.19 7.19 3.96
C ASN A 26 16.35 6.38 2.96
N PHE A 27 15.21 5.88 3.42
CA PHE A 27 14.23 5.18 2.62
C PHE A 27 12.95 6.01 2.48
N ALA A 28 12.43 6.09 1.26
CA ALA A 28 11.11 6.66 0.97
C ALA A 28 10.08 5.54 0.82
N ALA A 29 8.94 5.71 1.47
CA ALA A 29 7.83 4.77 1.40
C ALA A 29 6.83 5.18 0.32
N SER A 30 6.38 4.19 -0.46
CA SER A 30 5.22 4.30 -1.32
C SER A 30 4.46 2.99 -1.35
N VAL A 31 3.21 3.01 -1.80
CA VAL A 31 2.39 1.81 -1.95
C VAL A 31 1.59 1.89 -3.25
N SER A 32 1.59 0.81 -4.01
CA SER A 32 0.68 0.61 -5.14
C SER A 32 -0.51 -0.21 -4.65
N ILE A 33 -1.71 0.27 -4.94
CA ILE A 33 -2.96 -0.41 -4.63
C ILE A 33 -3.69 -0.67 -5.94
N ARG A 34 -3.68 -1.92 -6.34
CA ARG A 34 -4.42 -2.40 -7.49
C ARG A 34 -5.81 -2.84 -7.08
N SER A 35 -6.81 -2.54 -7.89
CA SER A 35 -8.20 -2.96 -7.68
C SER A 35 -8.91 -3.24 -8.99
N GLY A 36 -9.96 -4.07 -8.96
CA GLY A 36 -10.76 -4.41 -10.14
C GLY A 36 -10.31 -5.68 -10.87
N HIS A 37 -11.04 -6.06 -11.91
CA HIS A 37 -10.75 -7.24 -12.74
C HIS A 37 -10.90 -6.88 -14.23
N GLY A 38 -10.15 -7.58 -15.10
CA GLY A 38 -10.25 -7.42 -16.55
C GLY A 38 -9.97 -5.98 -17.00
N SER A 39 -10.83 -5.44 -17.87
CA SER A 39 -10.71 -4.08 -18.42
C SER A 39 -10.93 -2.96 -17.39
N GLY A 40 -11.41 -3.26 -16.18
CA GLY A 40 -11.65 -2.30 -15.10
C GLY A 40 -10.56 -2.29 -14.02
N MET A 41 -9.36 -2.79 -14.34
CA MET A 41 -8.26 -2.80 -13.38
C MET A 41 -7.64 -1.41 -13.24
N HIS A 42 -7.59 -0.90 -12.01
CA HIS A 42 -6.98 0.38 -11.69
C HIS A 42 -5.86 0.20 -10.67
N ASP A 43 -4.74 0.87 -10.92
CA ASP A 43 -3.63 0.99 -9.97
C ASP A 43 -3.60 2.39 -9.38
N ARG A 44 -3.47 2.50 -8.06
CA ARG A 44 -3.30 3.76 -7.34
C ARG A 44 -1.98 3.73 -6.60
N VAL A 45 -1.07 4.64 -6.94
CA VAL A 45 0.22 4.75 -6.24
C VAL A 45 0.17 5.93 -5.28
N MET A 46 0.36 5.66 -3.99
CA MET A 46 0.51 6.68 -2.96
C MET A 46 1.99 6.78 -2.59
N ARG A 47 2.51 8.02 -2.60
CA ARG A 47 3.90 8.34 -2.24
C ARG A 47 3.87 9.16 -0.96
N PHE A 48 4.63 8.73 0.02
CA PHE A 48 4.62 9.36 1.34
C PHE A 48 5.83 10.26 1.53
N THR A 49 5.64 11.36 2.26
CA THR A 49 6.69 12.34 2.58
C THR A 49 7.68 11.89 3.65
N PRO A 50 7.30 11.11 4.70
CA PRO A 50 8.24 10.67 5.72
C PRO A 50 9.44 9.89 5.15
N ARG A 51 10.61 10.16 5.71
CA ARG A 51 11.87 9.45 5.42
C ARG A 51 12.16 8.49 6.57
N PHE A 52 12.62 7.30 6.25
CA PHE A 52 12.90 6.26 7.24
C PHE A 52 14.38 5.92 7.24
N ALA A 53 14.97 5.80 8.43
CA ALA A 53 16.35 5.36 8.58
C ALA A 53 16.52 3.85 8.30
N SER A 54 15.43 3.08 8.25
CA SER A 54 15.48 1.65 7.94
C SER A 54 14.46 1.26 6.88
N HIS A 55 14.88 0.34 6.03
CA HIS A 55 14.05 -0.26 5.00
C HIS A 55 12.80 -0.93 5.59
N ALA A 56 12.96 -1.70 6.68
CA ALA A 56 11.87 -2.37 7.36
C ALA A 56 10.83 -1.39 7.95
N ALA A 57 11.26 -0.23 8.47
CA ALA A 57 10.33 0.79 8.94
C ALA A 57 9.52 1.39 7.78
N ALA A 58 10.17 1.63 6.63
CA ALA A 58 9.49 2.13 5.44
C ALA A 58 8.45 1.12 4.91
N VAL A 59 8.76 -0.18 4.91
CA VAL A 59 7.81 -1.25 4.55
C VAL A 59 6.60 -1.22 5.46
N ARG A 60 6.82 -1.30 6.77
CA ARG A 60 5.74 -1.34 7.76
C ARG A 60 4.83 -0.13 7.58
N TYR A 61 5.42 1.04 7.42
CA TYR A 61 4.66 2.26 7.16
C TYR A 61 3.85 2.19 5.86
N ALA A 62 4.44 1.77 4.75
CA ALA A 62 3.74 1.63 3.47
C ALA A 62 2.58 0.62 3.54
N VAL A 63 2.77 -0.50 4.24
CA VAL A 63 1.74 -1.52 4.48
C VAL A 63 0.60 -0.92 5.31
N ASP A 64 0.91 -0.33 6.46
CA ASP A 64 -0.10 0.20 7.38
C ASP A 64 -0.95 1.28 6.71
N GLN A 65 -0.32 2.21 5.97
CA GLN A 65 -1.03 3.23 5.21
C GLN A 65 -1.86 2.64 4.07
N GLY A 66 -1.32 1.65 3.35
CA GLY A 66 -2.04 0.96 2.28
C GLY A 66 -3.28 0.22 2.79
N LEU A 67 -3.16 -0.48 3.91
CA LEU A 67 -4.27 -1.17 4.56
C LEU A 67 -5.30 -0.18 5.13
N CYS A 68 -4.86 0.93 5.73
CA CYS A 68 -5.75 1.99 6.19
C CYS A 68 -6.60 2.53 5.04
N TRP A 69 -5.95 2.87 3.92
CA TRP A 69 -6.65 3.34 2.71
C TRP A 69 -7.67 2.33 2.19
N VAL A 70 -7.32 1.03 2.17
CA VAL A 70 -8.27 -0.01 1.75
C VAL A 70 -9.45 -0.07 2.71
N ARG A 71 -9.23 0.01 4.03
CA ARG A 71 -10.30 -0.04 5.04
C ARG A 71 -11.28 1.13 4.93
N GLU A 72 -10.80 2.33 4.59
CA GLU A 72 -11.65 3.50 4.36
C GLU A 72 -12.48 3.39 3.07
N ARG A 73 -12.05 2.56 2.11
CA ARG A 73 -12.66 2.41 0.77
C ARG A 73 -13.48 1.14 0.62
N ALA A 74 -13.18 0.13 1.43
CA ALA A 74 -14.05 -1.01 1.59
C ALA A 74 -15.37 -0.45 2.12
N PRO A 75 -16.50 -0.69 1.43
CA PRO A 75 -17.78 -0.35 2.03
C PRO A 75 -17.80 -1.05 3.38
N LEU A 76 -18.06 -0.30 4.46
CA LEU A 76 -18.46 -0.87 5.74
C LEU A 76 -19.51 -1.93 5.38
N ALA A 77 -19.15 -3.21 5.49
CA ALA A 77 -20.15 -4.25 5.41
C ALA A 77 -21.15 -3.88 6.49
N LEU A 78 -22.33 -3.43 6.07
CA LEU A 78 -23.44 -3.13 6.97
C LEU A 78 -23.56 -4.32 7.94
N PRO A 79 -23.68 -4.08 9.26
CA PRO A 79 -23.94 -5.17 10.17
C PRO A 79 -25.20 -5.89 9.70
N CYS A 80 -25.12 -7.22 9.67
CA CYS A 80 -26.24 -8.11 9.42
C CYS A 80 -27.43 -7.62 10.28
N ALA A 81 -28.43 -7.03 9.63
CA ALA A 81 -29.66 -6.63 10.30
C ALA A 81 -30.52 -7.89 10.44
N ALA A 82 -30.93 -8.12 11.68
CA ALA A 82 -31.68 -9.25 12.21
C ALA A 82 -33.10 -9.39 11.66
#